data_AF-A0AAP5N442-F1
#
_entry.id   AF-A0AAP5N442-F1
#
_cell.length_a   1.000
_cell.length_b   1.000
_cell.length_c   1.000
_cell.angle_alpha   90.00
_cell.angle_beta   90.00
_cell.angle_gamma   90.00
#
_symmetry.space_group_name_H-M   'P 1'
#
loop_
_entity.id
_entity.type
_entity.pdbx_description
1 polymer ?
#
loop_
_entity_poly.entity_id
_entity_poly.type
_entity_poly.pdbx_seq_one_letter_code
_entity_poly.pdbx_strand_id
1 'polypeptide(L)'
;MTWTGTEWLKREKREELIRKYTELIDAMAANQNRLTESELAELDEYLTELERLERIHRGERNLLYFAWEYFSETRNPGNPGNWDSFELEDVADAPQFHKEICDEMNRISYVKRNGKVAVAAPRSHAKSTYLSKANPLHEIVYRLRKYIIVISETPTVSSANLEWIANQLKHNEKLRKDFGPLLHPKQQMNPRDNTSEFVAWEPMEDDRQHQICKVEAASTGQALRGRNWNGVRPDLVICDDLEDKRNTNTEQLRQELFDWFTKVVVPLGDPAGKKTAIIYMGTVVHVDALLIKVMKRTDFKTKRYKALIEEPNQTDLWEKCRSIYLDPERPEDERAEAAEAFYLEHKSEMDEGAVVLWPEVQPLWKLMRW
;
A
#
# COMPACT_ATOMS: atom_id res chain seq x y z
N MET A 1 13.36 -7.25 22.37
CA MET A 1 12.48 -6.16 21.89
C MET A 1 13.03 -5.55 20.58
N THR A 2 12.41 -5.65 19.39
CA THR A 2 12.83 -4.95 18.13
C THR A 2 13.02 -3.45 18.21
N TRP A 3 12.23 -2.79 19.05
CA TRP A 3 12.54 -1.50 19.63
C TRP A 3 12.69 -1.74 21.14
N THR A 4 13.90 -1.64 21.68
CA THR A 4 14.20 -1.86 23.12
C THR A 4 13.89 -0.66 24.01
N GLY A 5 13.23 0.36 23.45
CA GLY A 5 13.17 1.70 24.06
C GLY A 5 14.38 2.56 23.72
N THR A 6 15.48 1.98 23.21
CA THR A 6 16.75 2.68 22.96
C THR A 6 17.39 2.41 21.59
N GLU A 7 17.17 1.24 20.97
CA GLU A 7 17.74 0.90 19.65
C GLU A 7 16.74 0.15 18.75
N TRP A 8 16.71 0.51 17.46
CA TRP A 8 16.04 -0.27 16.42
C TRP A 8 16.90 -1.46 16.01
N LEU A 9 16.41 -2.68 16.23
CA LEU A 9 17.11 -3.89 15.83
C LEU A 9 17.11 -4.02 14.30
N LYS A 10 18.28 -4.19 13.71
CA LYS A 10 18.40 -4.56 12.29
C LYS A 10 17.98 -6.01 12.06
N ARG A 11 17.74 -6.37 10.80
CA ARG A 11 17.25 -7.71 10.41
C ARG A 11 18.15 -8.83 10.91
N GLU A 12 19.46 -8.67 10.77
CA GLU A 12 20.45 -9.69 11.13
C GLU A 12 20.40 -9.97 12.64
N LYS A 13 20.34 -8.92 13.46
CA LYS A 13 20.16 -9.03 14.92
C LYS A 13 18.82 -9.69 15.27
N ARG A 14 17.72 -9.36 14.57
CA ARG A 14 16.43 -10.03 14.76
C ARG A 14 16.53 -11.53 14.47
N GLU A 15 17.21 -11.90 13.38
CA GLU A 15 17.38 -13.30 12.97
C GLU A 15 18.16 -14.11 14.01
N GLU A 16 19.22 -13.52 14.57
CA GLU A 16 19.98 -14.11 15.68
C GLU A 16 19.11 -14.32 16.92
N LEU A 17 18.30 -13.33 17.29
CA LEU A 17 17.39 -13.44 18.43
C LEU A 17 16.29 -14.46 18.21
N ILE A 18 15.72 -14.54 17.01
CA ILE A 18 14.73 -15.56 16.65
C ILE A 18 15.33 -16.95 16.86
N ARG A 19 16.51 -17.23 16.26
CA ARG A 19 17.20 -18.51 16.46
C ARG A 19 17.43 -18.82 17.95
N LYS A 20 17.94 -17.84 18.70
CA LYS A 20 18.21 -17.98 20.13
C LYS A 20 16.95 -18.32 20.91
N TYR A 21 15.84 -17.59 20.69
CA TYR A 21 14.61 -17.85 21.42
C TYR A 21 13.99 -19.19 21.03
N THR A 22 14.02 -19.58 19.75
CA THR A 22 13.61 -20.91 19.32
C THR A 22 14.39 -22.01 20.06
N GLU A 23 15.72 -21.92 20.11
CA GLU A 23 16.56 -22.90 20.82
C GLU A 23 16.24 -22.97 22.33
N LEU A 24 16.01 -21.83 22.98
CA LEU A 24 15.64 -21.76 24.40
C LEU A 24 14.26 -22.38 24.65
N ILE A 25 13.27 -22.03 23.82
CA ILE A 25 11.90 -22.56 23.91
C ILE A 25 11.92 -24.07 23.72
N ASP A 26 12.63 -24.58 22.72
CA ASP A 26 12.74 -26.02 22.46
C ASP A 26 13.36 -26.77 23.64
N ALA A 27 14.41 -26.20 24.26
CA ALA A 27 15.07 -26.78 25.43
C ALA A 27 14.17 -26.81 26.67
N MET A 28 13.38 -25.75 26.88
CA MET A 28 12.41 -25.65 27.98
C MET A 28 11.20 -26.57 27.76
N ALA A 29 10.67 -26.62 26.53
CA ALA A 29 9.55 -27.47 26.15
C ALA A 29 9.88 -28.97 26.30
N ALA A 30 11.12 -29.37 25.99
CA ALA A 30 11.59 -30.75 26.20
C ALA A 30 11.54 -31.19 27.68
N ASN A 31 11.53 -30.24 28.62
CA ASN A 31 11.48 -30.48 30.06
C ASN A 31 10.23 -29.88 30.73
N GLN A 32 9.16 -29.62 29.97
CA GLN A 32 8.01 -28.82 30.43
C GLN A 32 7.38 -29.33 31.75
N ASN A 33 7.33 -30.65 31.97
CA ASN A 33 6.79 -31.26 33.19
C ASN A 33 7.67 -31.08 34.44
N ARG A 34 8.85 -30.46 34.31
CA ARG A 34 9.82 -30.21 35.38
C ARG A 34 10.10 -28.72 35.59
N LEU A 35 9.48 -27.84 34.80
CA LEU A 35 9.66 -26.40 34.93
C LEU A 35 8.98 -25.91 36.21
N THR A 36 9.69 -25.05 36.94
CA THR A 36 9.14 -24.26 38.03
C THR A 36 8.18 -23.19 37.51
N GLU A 37 7.36 -22.60 38.39
CA GLU A 37 6.47 -21.49 38.02
C GLU A 37 7.24 -20.30 37.41
N SER A 38 8.44 -20.02 37.91
CA SER A 38 9.29 -18.96 37.37
C SER A 38 9.78 -19.27 35.96
N GLU A 39 10.17 -20.51 35.68
CA GLU A 39 10.61 -20.93 34.35
C GLU A 39 9.44 -21.00 33.37
N LEU A 40 8.23 -21.30 33.83
CA LEU A 40 7.02 -21.22 32.99
C LEU A 40 6.70 -19.78 32.60
N ALA A 41 6.86 -18.82 33.52
CA ALA A 41 6.69 -17.41 33.22
C ALA A 41 7.75 -16.92 32.21
N GLU A 42 9.01 -17.33 32.38
CA GLU A 42 10.09 -17.02 31.44
C GLU A 42 9.83 -17.62 30.04
N LEU A 43 9.30 -18.84 29.98
CA LEU A 43 8.90 -19.48 28.72
C LEU A 43 7.80 -18.67 28.00
N ASP A 44 6.79 -18.18 28.72
CA ASP A 44 5.72 -17.35 28.16
C ASP A 44 6.26 -16.02 27.61
N GLU A 45 7.22 -15.40 28.30
CA GLU A 45 7.92 -14.21 27.82
C GLU A 45 8.71 -14.48 26.53
N TYR A 46 9.41 -15.62 26.44
CA TYR A 46 10.14 -16.02 25.24
C TYR A 46 9.22 -16.31 24.06
N LEU A 47 8.11 -17.02 24.28
CA LEU A 47 7.11 -17.28 23.24
C LEU A 47 6.53 -15.96 22.71
N THR A 48 6.12 -15.06 23.61
CA THR A 48 5.57 -13.76 23.24
C THR A 48 6.56 -12.91 22.45
N GLU A 49 7.84 -12.88 22.85
CA GLU A 49 8.85 -12.11 22.12
C GLU A 49 9.25 -12.77 20.80
N LEU A 50 9.28 -14.10 20.72
CA LEU A 50 9.54 -14.83 19.48
C LEU A 50 8.46 -14.51 18.44
N GLU A 51 7.17 -14.66 18.78
CA GLU A 51 6.06 -14.35 17.88
C GLU A 51 6.14 -12.91 17.35
N ARG A 52 6.51 -11.98 18.24
CA ARG A 52 6.68 -10.57 17.89
C ARG A 52 7.85 -10.35 16.93
N LEU A 53 9.01 -10.97 17.19
CA LEU A 53 10.19 -10.88 16.34
C LEU A 53 9.93 -11.48 14.96
N GLU A 54 9.32 -12.66 14.90
CA GLU A 54 8.99 -13.36 13.66
C GLU A 54 8.03 -12.53 12.80
N ARG A 55 6.98 -11.96 13.41
CA ARG A 55 6.06 -11.04 12.75
C ARG A 55 6.79 -9.87 12.10
N ILE A 56 7.63 -9.16 12.86
CA ILE A 56 8.36 -8.00 12.35
C ILE A 56 9.39 -8.42 11.30
N HIS A 57 10.05 -9.56 11.49
CA HIS A 57 11.02 -10.10 10.55
C HIS A 57 10.38 -10.50 9.22
N ARG A 58 9.17 -11.10 9.25
CA ARG A 58 8.40 -11.43 8.04
C ARG A 58 7.91 -10.17 7.34
N GLY A 59 7.36 -9.21 8.09
CA GLY A 59 6.83 -7.95 7.54
C GLY A 59 7.87 -7.11 6.79
N GLU A 60 9.13 -7.14 7.21
CA GLU A 60 10.19 -6.37 6.58
C GLU A 60 10.34 -6.65 5.08
N ARG A 61 10.20 -7.91 4.65
CA ARG A 61 10.38 -8.34 3.25
C ARG A 61 9.07 -8.72 2.56
N ASN A 62 7.95 -8.55 3.23
CA ASN A 62 6.63 -8.88 2.72
C ASN A 62 5.65 -7.75 3.07
N LEU A 63 5.55 -6.77 2.17
CA LEU A 63 4.66 -5.61 2.33
C LEU A 63 3.19 -6.04 2.48
N LEU A 64 2.76 -7.07 1.75
CA LEU A 64 1.39 -7.55 1.82
C LEU A 64 1.09 -8.12 3.21
N TYR A 65 1.98 -8.97 3.73
CA TYR A 65 1.88 -9.50 5.09
C TYR A 65 1.96 -8.40 6.14
N PHE A 66 2.91 -7.45 6.02
CA PHE A 66 2.97 -6.30 6.93
C PHE A 66 1.64 -5.57 6.96
N ALA A 67 1.07 -5.31 5.80
CA ALA A 67 -0.11 -4.49 5.72
C ALA A 67 -1.35 -5.23 6.24
N TRP A 68 -1.48 -6.53 5.96
CA TRP A 68 -2.47 -7.41 6.59
C TRP A 68 -2.29 -7.48 8.12
N GLU A 69 -1.06 -7.64 8.60
CA GLU A 69 -0.79 -7.86 10.02
C GLU A 69 -1.09 -6.64 10.91
N TYR A 70 -0.92 -5.41 10.38
CA TYR A 70 -1.11 -4.17 11.15
C TYR A 70 -2.36 -3.37 10.78
N PHE A 71 -3.01 -3.65 9.64
CA PHE A 71 -4.16 -2.88 9.15
C PHE A 71 -5.36 -3.74 8.74
N SER A 72 -5.48 -4.97 9.25
CA SER A 72 -6.67 -5.82 9.08
C SER A 72 -7.39 -6.03 10.40
N GLU A 73 -8.70 -6.26 10.34
CA GLU A 73 -9.46 -6.63 11.55
C GLU A 73 -9.04 -8.02 12.06
N THR A 74 -8.67 -8.94 11.17
CA THR A 74 -8.23 -10.31 11.53
C THR A 74 -6.99 -10.29 12.43
N ARG A 75 -6.04 -9.39 12.17
CA ARG A 75 -4.74 -9.37 12.89
C ARG A 75 -4.57 -8.21 13.83
N ASN A 76 -5.33 -7.14 13.69
CA ASN A 76 -5.25 -5.97 14.56
C ASN A 76 -6.66 -5.44 14.89
N PRO A 77 -7.50 -6.26 15.54
CA PRO A 77 -8.93 -5.97 15.72
C PRO A 77 -9.15 -4.64 16.46
N GLY A 78 -10.08 -3.84 15.95
CA GLY A 78 -10.46 -2.56 16.54
C GLY A 78 -9.47 -1.42 16.34
N ASN A 79 -8.39 -1.61 15.56
CA ASN A 79 -7.48 -0.52 15.22
C ASN A 79 -8.14 0.48 14.25
N PRO A 80 -8.27 1.78 14.63
CA PRO A 80 -8.83 2.78 13.74
C PRO A 80 -8.04 2.90 12.43
N GLY A 81 -8.75 2.83 11.31
CA GLY A 81 -8.15 2.94 9.98
C GLY A 81 -7.66 1.61 9.39
N ASN A 82 -7.99 0.47 10.01
CA ASN A 82 -7.96 -0.82 9.34
C ASN A 82 -8.69 -0.78 7.99
N TRP A 83 -8.29 -1.68 7.10
CA TRP A 83 -8.90 -1.80 5.79
C TRP A 83 -10.35 -2.24 5.92
N ASP A 84 -11.20 -1.54 5.19
CA ASP A 84 -12.61 -1.86 5.10
C ASP A 84 -12.88 -2.56 3.77
N SER A 85 -13.86 -3.45 3.77
CA SER A 85 -14.47 -4.05 2.57
C SER A 85 -13.66 -5.12 1.81
N PHE A 86 -12.52 -5.59 2.33
CA PHE A 86 -11.79 -6.74 1.76
C PHE A 86 -10.87 -7.46 2.77
N GLU A 87 -11.45 -7.90 3.88
CA GLU A 87 -10.75 -8.66 4.91
C GLU A 87 -10.21 -10.00 4.36
N LEU A 88 -9.02 -10.40 4.80
CA LEU A 88 -8.36 -11.65 4.41
C LEU A 88 -8.17 -12.54 5.64
N GLU A 89 -8.54 -13.81 5.55
CA GLU A 89 -8.25 -14.80 6.59
C GLU A 89 -6.76 -15.13 6.64
N ASP A 90 -6.14 -15.40 5.49
CA ASP A 90 -4.69 -15.50 5.33
C ASP A 90 -4.19 -14.61 4.19
N VAL A 91 -2.95 -14.13 4.30
CA VAL A 91 -2.27 -13.38 3.25
C VAL A 91 -2.12 -14.18 1.95
N ALA A 92 -2.11 -15.51 2.03
CA ALA A 92 -2.11 -16.43 0.89
C ALA A 92 -3.38 -16.32 0.04
N ASP A 93 -4.50 -15.87 0.62
CA ASP A 93 -5.78 -15.71 -0.07
C ASP A 93 -5.88 -14.39 -0.83
N ALA A 94 -4.89 -13.50 -0.65
CA ALA A 94 -4.87 -12.24 -1.36
C ALA A 94 -4.87 -12.46 -2.89
N PRO A 95 -5.62 -11.64 -3.66
CA PRO A 95 -5.60 -11.67 -5.11
C PRO A 95 -4.18 -11.59 -5.68
N GLN A 96 -3.92 -12.32 -6.75
CA GLN A 96 -2.57 -12.41 -7.31
C GLN A 96 -1.99 -11.03 -7.66
N PHE A 97 -2.81 -10.11 -8.15
CA PHE A 97 -2.32 -8.77 -8.49
C PHE A 97 -1.91 -7.94 -7.27
N HIS A 98 -2.53 -8.14 -6.09
CA HIS A 98 -2.11 -7.50 -4.83
C HIS A 98 -0.74 -8.01 -4.40
N LYS A 99 -0.50 -9.33 -4.50
CA LYS A 99 0.81 -9.94 -4.26
C LYS A 99 1.87 -9.31 -5.16
N GLU A 100 1.59 -9.24 -6.46
CA GLU A 100 2.53 -8.71 -7.45
C GLU A 100 2.87 -7.23 -7.27
N ILE A 101 1.89 -6.36 -6.95
CA ILE A 101 2.18 -4.94 -6.71
C ILE A 101 2.96 -4.75 -5.40
N CYS A 102 2.67 -5.52 -4.36
CA CYS A 102 3.40 -5.49 -3.09
C CYS A 102 4.83 -6.01 -3.26
N ASP A 103 5.02 -7.07 -4.03
CA ASP A 103 6.34 -7.64 -4.35
C ASP A 103 7.18 -6.68 -5.18
N GLU A 104 6.60 -5.94 -6.13
CA GLU A 104 7.35 -4.94 -6.88
C GLU A 104 7.78 -3.77 -5.99
N MET A 105 6.94 -3.32 -5.06
CA MET A 105 7.31 -2.29 -4.08
C MET A 105 8.43 -2.78 -3.16
N ASN A 106 8.32 -3.99 -2.62
CA ASN A 106 9.40 -4.66 -1.87
C ASN A 106 10.71 -4.73 -2.68
N ARG A 107 10.64 -5.10 -3.97
CA ARG A 107 11.81 -5.15 -4.86
C ARG A 107 12.47 -3.78 -4.98
N ILE A 108 11.67 -2.71 -5.08
CA ILE A 108 12.19 -1.34 -5.12
C ILE A 108 12.88 -0.98 -3.80
N SER A 109 12.35 -1.38 -2.65
CA SER A 109 12.93 -1.06 -1.35
C SER A 109 14.30 -1.71 -1.13
N TYR A 110 14.45 -2.96 -1.56
CA TYR A 110 15.63 -3.76 -1.20
C TYR A 110 16.57 -4.15 -2.33
N VAL A 111 16.08 -4.27 -3.56
CA VAL A 111 16.87 -4.78 -4.70
C VAL A 111 17.21 -3.65 -5.65
N LYS A 112 16.23 -2.80 -5.98
CA LYS A 112 16.39 -1.70 -6.94
C LYS A 112 15.95 -0.38 -6.33
N ARG A 113 16.76 0.15 -5.42
CA ARG A 113 16.47 1.37 -4.64
C ARG A 113 16.17 2.62 -5.46
N ASN A 114 16.68 2.69 -6.69
CA ASN A 114 16.40 3.74 -7.68
C ASN A 114 15.45 3.29 -8.81
N GLY A 115 14.66 2.25 -8.56
CA GLY A 115 13.74 1.67 -9.54
C GLY A 115 12.64 2.66 -9.92
N LYS A 116 12.27 2.66 -11.20
CA LYS A 116 11.12 3.39 -11.70
C LYS A 116 10.08 2.39 -12.20
N VAL A 117 8.86 2.52 -11.71
CA VAL A 117 7.75 1.61 -12.01
C VAL A 117 6.53 2.41 -12.42
N ALA A 118 5.85 1.96 -13.48
CA ALA A 118 4.58 2.52 -13.93
C ALA A 118 3.54 1.40 -14.11
N VAL A 119 2.47 1.44 -13.33
CA VAL A 119 1.43 0.40 -13.31
C VAL A 119 0.07 1.00 -13.62
N ALA A 120 -0.56 0.46 -14.66
CA ALA A 120 -1.97 0.73 -14.94
C ALA A 120 -2.82 -0.35 -14.27
N ALA A 121 -3.68 0.06 -13.35
CA ALA A 121 -4.63 -0.82 -12.67
C ALA A 121 -6.03 -0.20 -12.67
N PRO A 122 -7.11 -1.02 -12.71
CA PRO A 122 -8.47 -0.49 -12.74
C PRO A 122 -8.84 0.24 -11.44
N ARG A 123 -9.88 1.09 -11.49
CA ARG A 123 -10.43 1.76 -10.29
C ARG A 123 -11.02 0.74 -9.32
N SER A 124 -11.05 1.11 -8.04
CA SER A 124 -11.68 0.30 -6.99
C SER A 124 -11.06 -1.10 -6.79
N HIS A 125 -9.76 -1.23 -7.08
CA HIS A 125 -8.95 -2.44 -6.89
C HIS A 125 -7.91 -2.31 -5.76
N ALA A 126 -8.18 -1.45 -4.76
CA ALA A 126 -7.35 -1.20 -3.57
C ALA A 126 -5.87 -0.81 -3.82
N LYS A 127 -5.52 -0.40 -5.04
CA LYS A 127 -4.15 -0.02 -5.41
C LYS A 127 -3.53 1.07 -4.50
N SER A 128 -4.30 2.11 -4.18
CA SER A 128 -3.89 3.23 -3.34
C SER A 128 -3.69 2.83 -1.87
N THR A 129 -4.43 1.80 -1.41
CA THR A 129 -4.26 1.22 -0.06
C THR A 129 -2.86 0.68 0.13
N TYR A 130 -2.32 -0.01 -0.88
CA TYR A 130 -0.95 -0.52 -0.80
C TYR A 130 0.07 0.57 -1.16
N LEU A 131 -0.15 1.32 -2.24
CA LEU A 131 0.83 2.27 -2.79
C LEU A 131 1.06 3.51 -1.93
N SER A 132 -0.02 4.19 -1.51
CA SER A 132 0.03 5.52 -0.90
C SER A 132 -0.16 5.50 0.60
N LYS A 133 -0.44 4.33 1.17
CA LYS A 133 -0.65 4.12 2.61
C LYS A 133 0.32 3.09 3.15
N ALA A 134 0.12 1.80 2.86
CA ALA A 134 0.93 0.74 3.45
C ALA A 134 2.42 0.84 3.10
N ASN A 135 2.75 1.09 1.82
CA ASN A 135 4.14 1.20 1.36
C ASN A 135 4.92 2.35 2.02
N PRO A 136 4.51 3.63 1.99
CA PRO A 136 5.27 4.68 2.66
C PRO A 136 5.36 4.44 4.17
N LEU A 137 4.33 3.88 4.81
CA LEU A 137 4.38 3.53 6.22
C LEU A 137 5.41 2.42 6.50
N HIS A 138 5.46 1.39 5.66
CA HIS A 138 6.47 0.32 5.69
C HIS A 138 7.89 0.89 5.58
N GLU A 139 8.13 1.76 4.59
CA GLU A 139 9.43 2.40 4.39
C GLU A 139 9.89 3.22 5.61
N ILE A 140 8.95 3.83 6.34
CA ILE A 140 9.23 4.59 7.57
C ILE A 140 9.57 3.64 8.72
N VAL A 141 8.70 2.67 9.01
CA VAL A 141 8.85 1.80 10.20
C VAL A 141 10.04 0.84 10.08
N TYR A 142 10.47 0.49 8.87
CA TYR A 142 11.70 -0.27 8.67
C TYR A 142 12.94 0.61 8.41
N ARG A 143 12.80 1.94 8.50
CA ARG A 143 13.89 2.92 8.32
C ARG A 143 14.58 2.81 6.93
N LEU A 144 13.79 2.48 5.90
CA LEU A 144 14.29 2.20 4.55
C LEU A 144 14.53 3.48 3.75
N ARG A 145 13.69 4.50 3.93
CA ARG A 145 13.78 5.80 3.23
C ARG A 145 14.04 6.94 4.20
N LYS A 146 14.62 8.00 3.67
CA LYS A 146 14.88 9.24 4.41
C LYS A 146 13.93 10.36 4.01
N TYR A 147 13.51 10.42 2.75
CA TYR A 147 12.61 11.46 2.28
C TYR A 147 11.66 10.92 1.21
N ILE A 148 10.40 10.79 1.61
CA ILE A 148 9.29 10.33 0.78
C ILE A 148 8.43 11.53 0.35
N ILE A 149 8.07 11.57 -0.93
CA ILE A 149 7.01 12.46 -1.43
C ILE A 149 5.86 11.60 -1.98
N VAL A 150 4.66 11.80 -1.45
CA VAL A 150 3.43 11.17 -1.94
C VAL A 150 2.66 12.20 -2.75
N ILE A 151 2.51 11.93 -4.05
CA ILE A 151 1.83 12.80 -5.00
C ILE A 151 0.51 12.17 -5.42
N SER A 152 -0.59 12.89 -5.23
CA SER A 152 -1.91 12.51 -5.73
C SER A 152 -2.45 13.53 -6.72
N GLU A 153 -3.60 13.25 -7.32
CA GLU A 153 -4.31 14.21 -8.17
C GLU A 153 -4.52 15.57 -7.50
N THR A 154 -5.11 15.58 -6.30
CA THR A 154 -5.51 16.80 -5.58
C THR A 154 -4.84 16.89 -4.21
N PRO A 155 -4.66 18.12 -3.66
CA PRO A 155 -4.15 18.30 -2.31
C PRO A 155 -4.96 17.56 -1.26
N THR A 156 -6.30 17.56 -1.39
CA THR A 156 -7.21 16.88 -0.46
C THR A 156 -6.92 15.38 -0.39
N VAL A 157 -6.72 14.71 -1.53
CA VAL A 157 -6.41 13.28 -1.56
C VAL A 157 -5.03 13.01 -0.95
N SER A 158 -4.01 13.79 -1.32
CA SER A 158 -2.66 13.60 -0.80
C SER A 158 -2.56 13.85 0.70
N SER A 159 -3.24 14.89 1.22
CA SER A 159 -3.27 15.21 2.64
C SER A 159 -4.02 14.16 3.45
N ALA A 160 -5.13 13.61 2.94
CA ALA A 160 -5.86 12.53 3.60
C ALA A 160 -5.02 11.24 3.71
N ASN A 161 -4.25 10.91 2.66
CA ASN A 161 -3.31 9.78 2.72
C ASN A 161 -2.21 10.01 3.76
N LEU A 162 -1.62 11.22 3.79
CA LEU A 162 -0.60 11.58 4.77
C LEU A 162 -1.14 11.54 6.20
N GLU A 163 -2.35 12.06 6.42
CA GLU A 163 -3.02 12.04 7.72
C GLU A 163 -3.27 10.60 8.18
N TRP A 164 -3.73 9.71 7.29
CA TRP A 164 -3.90 8.30 7.62
C TRP A 164 -2.58 7.66 8.09
N ILE A 165 -1.48 7.90 7.36
CA ILE A 165 -0.14 7.39 7.75
C ILE A 165 0.27 7.94 9.13
N ALA A 166 0.13 9.25 9.32
CA ALA A 166 0.48 9.90 10.58
C ALA A 166 -0.34 9.36 11.75
N ASN A 167 -1.64 9.11 11.54
CA ASN A 167 -2.52 8.53 12.55
C ASN A 167 -2.12 7.10 12.93
N GLN A 168 -1.70 6.27 11.97
CA GLN A 168 -1.16 4.94 12.29
C GLN A 168 0.10 5.04 13.15
N LEU A 169 1.04 5.93 12.81
CA LEU A 169 2.27 6.15 13.61
C LEU A 169 1.96 6.68 15.03
N LYS A 170 0.90 7.48 15.19
CA LYS A 170 0.49 8.08 16.47
C LYS A 170 -0.32 7.14 17.36
N HIS A 171 -1.19 6.32 16.78
CA HIS A 171 -2.27 5.67 17.51
C HIS A 171 -2.39 4.16 17.33
N ASN A 172 -1.75 3.55 16.32
CA ASN A 172 -1.79 2.09 16.17
C ASN A 172 -0.91 1.45 17.23
N GLU A 173 -1.52 0.92 18.30
CA GLU A 173 -0.82 0.40 19.48
C GLU A 173 0.10 -0.76 19.14
N LYS A 174 -0.37 -1.69 18.31
CA LYS A 174 0.41 -2.85 17.86
C LYS A 174 1.66 -2.41 17.08
N LEU A 175 1.48 -1.50 16.12
CA LEU A 175 2.58 -0.94 15.34
C LEU A 175 3.57 -0.17 16.25
N ARG A 176 3.07 0.63 17.20
CA ARG A 176 3.92 1.39 18.12
C ARG A 176 4.70 0.50 19.09
N LYS A 177 4.09 -0.59 19.56
CA LYS A 177 4.76 -1.62 20.38
C LYS A 177 5.89 -2.31 19.61
N ASP A 178 5.69 -2.53 18.31
CA ASP A 178 6.64 -3.26 17.47
C ASP A 178 7.79 -2.37 16.95
N PHE A 179 7.49 -1.14 16.55
CA PHE A 179 8.42 -0.25 15.84
C PHE A 179 8.85 1.00 16.61
N GLY A 180 8.27 1.22 17.79
CA GLY A 180 8.49 2.40 18.62
C GLY A 180 7.56 3.57 18.29
N PRO A 181 7.54 4.60 19.15
CA PRO A 181 6.67 5.76 19.00
C PRO A 181 7.22 6.76 17.97
N LEU A 182 7.08 6.43 16.69
CA LEU A 182 7.68 7.20 15.59
C LEU A 182 7.04 8.58 15.31
N LEU A 183 5.86 8.81 15.85
CA LEU A 183 5.23 10.11 15.98
C LEU A 183 4.53 10.19 17.34
N HIS A 184 4.54 11.37 17.93
CA HIS A 184 3.84 11.66 19.17
C HIS A 184 2.37 12.04 18.86
N PRO A 185 1.38 11.55 19.64
CA PRO A 185 -0.04 11.91 19.46
C PRO A 185 -0.32 13.42 19.48
N LYS A 186 0.38 14.15 20.35
CA LYS A 186 0.35 15.63 20.40
C LYS A 186 1.27 16.20 19.32
N GLN A 187 0.69 16.86 18.31
CA GLN A 187 1.40 17.36 17.12
C GLN A 187 2.58 18.29 17.47
N GLN A 188 2.44 19.14 18.49
CA GLN A 188 3.46 20.10 18.92
C GLN A 188 4.73 19.45 19.52
N MET A 189 4.67 18.16 19.85
CA MET A 189 5.83 17.40 20.33
C MET A 189 6.66 16.80 19.19
N ASN A 190 6.15 16.85 17.96
CA ASN A 190 6.83 16.33 16.78
C ASN A 190 7.74 17.42 16.15
N PRO A 191 8.88 17.05 15.53
CA PRO A 191 9.73 18.00 14.82
C PRO A 191 8.97 18.75 13.71
N ARG A 192 8.03 18.05 13.06
CA ARG A 192 7.12 18.56 12.04
C ARG A 192 5.91 17.64 11.94
N ASP A 193 4.72 18.19 11.94
CA ASP A 193 3.45 17.46 11.80
C ASP A 193 2.34 18.45 11.41
N ASN A 194 1.99 18.50 10.13
CA ASN A 194 0.92 19.35 9.60
C ASN A 194 0.26 18.66 8.38
N THR A 195 -0.72 19.34 7.76
CA THR A 195 -1.52 18.79 6.65
C THR A 195 -0.73 18.45 5.39
N SER A 196 0.49 18.95 5.24
CA SER A 196 1.33 18.79 4.05
C SER A 196 2.60 17.98 4.30
N GLU A 197 3.04 17.81 5.54
CA GLU A 197 4.24 17.02 5.86
C GLU A 197 4.32 16.62 7.33
N PHE A 198 5.07 15.55 7.60
CA PHE A 198 5.55 15.22 8.93
C PHE A 198 6.99 14.68 8.89
N VAL A 199 7.64 14.67 10.04
CA VAL A 199 8.95 14.01 10.24
C VAL A 199 8.79 12.94 11.30
N ALA A 200 8.90 11.67 10.90
CA ALA A 200 8.98 10.55 11.82
C ALA A 200 10.31 10.60 12.58
N TRP A 201 10.27 10.31 13.87
CA TRP A 201 11.41 10.44 14.77
C TRP A 201 11.31 9.45 15.92
N GLU A 202 12.43 9.14 16.57
CA GLU A 202 12.44 8.33 17.80
C GLU A 202 13.21 9.06 18.92
N PRO A 203 12.81 8.88 20.19
CA PRO A 203 13.53 9.45 21.31
C PRO A 203 14.89 8.76 21.50
N MET A 204 15.89 9.55 21.88
CA MET A 204 17.20 9.05 22.32
C MET A 204 17.29 9.12 23.86
N GLU A 205 18.23 8.36 24.44
CA GLU A 205 18.45 8.33 25.91
C GLU A 205 18.80 9.71 26.51
N ASP A 206 19.33 10.63 25.69
CA ASP A 206 19.72 11.98 26.08
C ASP A 206 18.68 13.05 25.71
N ASP A 207 17.41 12.66 25.64
CA ASP A 207 16.25 13.51 25.29
C ASP A 207 16.30 14.13 23.89
N ARG A 208 17.26 13.77 23.05
CA ARG A 208 17.29 14.21 21.64
C ARG A 208 16.27 13.46 20.80
N GLN A 209 15.79 14.12 19.75
CA GLN A 209 14.94 13.52 18.73
C GLN A 209 15.80 13.03 17.56
N HIS A 210 15.89 11.71 17.36
CA HIS A 210 16.52 11.15 16.17
C HIS A 210 15.53 11.16 15.00
N GLN A 211 15.74 12.04 14.02
CA GLN A 211 14.87 12.15 12.85
C GLN A 211 15.11 10.97 11.88
N ILE A 212 14.04 10.22 11.60
CA ILE A 212 14.08 8.99 10.82
C ILE A 212 13.80 9.25 9.34
N CYS A 213 12.64 9.84 9.05
CA CYS A 213 12.14 10.01 7.69
C CYS A 213 11.21 11.23 7.61
N LYS A 214 11.42 12.07 6.60
CA LYS A 214 10.46 13.10 6.22
C LYS A 214 9.46 12.54 5.20
N VAL A 215 8.18 12.84 5.38
CA VAL A 215 7.12 12.53 4.42
C VAL A 215 6.39 13.81 4.07
N GLU A 216 6.23 14.05 2.77
CA GLU A 216 5.55 15.23 2.23
C GLU A 216 4.40 14.80 1.31
N ALA A 217 3.24 15.41 1.48
CA ALA A 217 2.10 15.30 0.58
C ALA A 217 2.17 16.41 -0.47
N ALA A 218 2.01 16.03 -1.73
CA ALA A 218 1.97 16.95 -2.86
C ALA A 218 0.83 16.58 -3.81
N SER A 219 0.47 17.51 -4.68
CA SER A 219 -0.52 17.28 -5.72
C SER A 219 0.03 17.57 -7.10
N THR A 220 -0.70 17.07 -8.10
CA THR A 220 -0.40 17.31 -9.51
C THR A 220 -0.29 18.81 -9.80
N GLY A 221 0.73 19.20 -10.58
CA GLY A 221 0.98 20.59 -10.98
C GLY A 221 1.69 21.46 -9.93
N GLN A 222 1.91 20.98 -8.71
CA GLN A 222 2.59 21.78 -7.68
C GLN A 222 4.08 22.00 -7.98
N ALA A 223 4.62 23.09 -7.43
CA ALA A 223 6.04 23.38 -7.47
C ALA A 223 6.81 22.49 -6.48
N LEU A 224 7.54 21.51 -7.04
CA LEU A 224 8.34 20.55 -6.25
C LEU A 224 9.85 20.68 -6.49
N ARG A 225 10.29 21.57 -7.38
CA ARG A 225 11.72 21.74 -7.67
C ARG A 225 12.46 22.24 -6.43
N GLY A 226 13.67 21.74 -6.23
CA GLY A 226 14.55 22.19 -5.14
C GLY A 226 14.26 21.58 -3.77
N ARG A 227 13.30 20.64 -3.67
CA ARG A 227 13.02 19.93 -2.41
C ARG A 227 14.29 19.25 -1.88
N ASN A 228 14.66 19.66 -0.69
CA ASN A 228 15.80 19.15 0.05
C ASN A 228 15.48 19.24 1.54
N TRP A 229 15.80 18.19 2.28
CA TRP A 229 15.62 18.13 3.72
C TRP A 229 16.94 17.70 4.35
N ASN A 230 17.57 18.60 5.11
CA ASN A 230 18.86 18.34 5.77
C ASN A 230 19.95 17.79 4.82
N GLY A 231 20.04 18.33 3.60
CA GLY A 231 20.99 17.88 2.58
C GLY A 231 20.51 16.66 1.79
N VAL A 232 19.39 16.05 2.14
CA VAL A 232 18.84 14.85 1.50
C VAL A 232 17.73 15.23 0.51
N ARG A 233 17.84 14.74 -0.73
CA ARG A 233 16.76 14.81 -1.72
C ARG A 233 15.80 13.64 -1.57
N PRO A 234 14.56 13.74 -2.09
CA PRO A 234 13.61 12.64 -2.07
C PRO A 234 14.23 11.34 -2.58
N ASP A 235 14.23 10.28 -1.76
CA ASP A 235 14.71 8.96 -2.15
C ASP A 235 13.57 7.99 -2.49
N LEU A 236 12.31 8.41 -2.32
CA LEU A 236 11.12 7.75 -2.88
C LEU A 236 10.07 8.78 -3.29
N VAL A 237 9.59 8.68 -4.53
CA VAL A 237 8.46 9.46 -5.05
C VAL A 237 7.34 8.50 -5.41
N ILE A 238 6.21 8.63 -4.74
CA ILE A 238 4.98 7.87 -5.01
C ILE A 238 4.04 8.77 -5.80
N CYS A 239 3.54 8.28 -6.92
CA CYS A 239 2.55 8.95 -7.76
C CYS A 239 1.31 8.06 -7.83
N ASP A 240 0.21 8.50 -7.25
CA ASP A 240 -1.03 7.74 -7.15
C ASP A 240 -2.17 8.49 -7.82
N ASP A 241 -2.69 7.91 -8.90
CA ASP A 241 -3.75 8.51 -9.73
C ASP A 241 -3.49 10.01 -9.99
N LEU A 242 -2.44 10.36 -10.75
CA LEU A 242 -2.14 11.77 -11.09
C LEU A 242 -3.17 12.41 -12.04
N GLU A 243 -4.11 11.63 -12.58
CA GLU A 243 -4.96 12.01 -13.70
C GLU A 243 -6.46 11.84 -13.41
N ASP A 244 -7.25 12.87 -13.73
CA ASP A 244 -8.71 12.81 -13.91
C ASP A 244 -9.15 13.46 -15.21
N LYS A 245 -10.47 13.44 -15.44
CA LYS A 245 -11.13 14.19 -16.50
C LYS A 245 -10.82 15.69 -16.48
N ARG A 246 -10.54 16.33 -15.34
CA ARG A 246 -10.32 17.79 -15.26
C ARG A 246 -8.96 18.18 -15.82
N ASN A 247 -7.93 17.37 -15.59
CA ASN A 247 -6.57 17.64 -16.07
C ASN A 247 -6.18 16.85 -17.33
N THR A 248 -7.07 16.03 -17.89
CA THR A 248 -6.83 15.26 -19.13
C THR A 248 -7.81 15.53 -20.28
N ASN A 249 -8.83 16.38 -20.10
CA ASN A 249 -9.86 16.60 -21.14
C ASN A 249 -9.33 17.24 -22.43
N THR A 250 -8.35 18.15 -22.36
CA THR A 250 -7.75 18.79 -23.54
C THR A 250 -6.33 18.29 -23.81
N GLU A 251 -5.90 18.36 -25.07
CA GLU A 251 -4.53 18.00 -25.45
C GLU A 251 -3.48 18.88 -24.74
N GLN A 252 -3.78 20.17 -24.61
CA GLN A 252 -2.91 21.12 -23.90
C GLN A 252 -2.71 20.69 -22.44
N LEU A 253 -3.79 20.38 -21.70
CA LEU A 253 -3.67 19.97 -20.29
C LEU A 253 -2.88 18.65 -20.14
N ARG A 254 -3.09 17.69 -21.06
CA ARG A 254 -2.28 16.46 -21.11
C ARG A 254 -0.81 16.75 -21.37
N GLN A 255 -0.49 17.73 -22.21
CA GLN A 255 0.89 18.12 -22.49
C GLN A 255 1.53 18.86 -21.31
N GLU A 256 0.80 19.77 -20.65
CA GLU A 256 1.26 20.47 -19.44
C GLU A 256 1.57 19.48 -18.31
N LEU A 257 0.70 18.48 -18.12
CA LEU A 257 0.91 17.41 -17.14
C LEU A 257 2.15 16.57 -17.46
N PHE A 258 2.33 16.20 -18.73
CA PHE A 258 3.52 15.47 -19.18
C PHE A 258 4.81 16.26 -19.00
N ASP A 259 4.77 17.55 -19.32
CA ASP A 259 5.88 18.47 -19.14
C ASP A 259 6.23 18.63 -17.67
N TRP A 260 5.23 18.82 -16.81
CA TRP A 260 5.41 18.89 -15.37
C TRP A 260 6.02 17.59 -14.83
N PHE A 261 5.48 16.42 -15.17
CA PHE A 261 6.02 15.14 -14.71
C PHE A 261 7.50 14.98 -15.14
N THR A 262 7.79 15.23 -16.42
CA THR A 262 9.13 15.02 -16.98
C THR A 262 10.16 16.06 -16.50
N LYS A 263 9.76 17.32 -16.33
CA LYS A 263 10.66 18.44 -16.00
C LYS A 263 10.66 18.81 -14.51
N VAL A 264 9.75 18.26 -13.72
CA VAL A 264 9.64 18.52 -12.27
C VAL A 264 9.81 17.23 -11.51
N VAL A 265 8.95 16.22 -11.72
CA VAL A 265 8.88 15.01 -10.89
C VAL A 265 10.08 14.08 -11.13
N VAL A 266 10.37 13.73 -12.37
CA VAL A 266 11.49 12.83 -12.71
C VAL A 266 12.85 13.35 -12.21
N PRO A 267 13.16 14.66 -12.29
CA PRO A 267 14.41 15.23 -11.78
C PRO A 267 14.41 15.59 -10.28
N LEU A 268 13.37 15.26 -9.50
CA LEU A 268 13.34 15.56 -8.04
C LEU A 268 14.46 14.86 -7.28
N GLY A 269 14.82 13.66 -7.75
CA GLY A 269 15.70 12.75 -7.08
C GLY A 269 17.16 13.22 -6.94
N ASP A 270 17.98 12.31 -6.45
CA ASP A 270 19.41 12.53 -6.33
C ASP A 270 20.05 12.81 -7.71
N PRO A 271 20.97 13.80 -7.83
CA PRO A 271 21.54 14.16 -9.13
C PRO A 271 22.31 13.02 -9.82
N ALA A 272 22.79 12.04 -9.05
CA ALA A 272 23.48 10.87 -9.58
C ALA A 272 22.52 9.77 -10.08
N GLY A 273 21.22 9.89 -9.81
CA GLY A 273 20.18 8.92 -10.17
C GLY A 273 20.34 7.55 -9.49
N LYS A 274 21.01 7.47 -8.34
CA LYS A 274 21.38 6.22 -7.66
C LYS A 274 20.47 5.84 -6.49
N LYS A 275 19.67 6.76 -5.97
CA LYS A 275 18.95 6.60 -4.69
C LYS A 275 17.44 6.78 -4.83
N THR A 276 16.98 7.58 -5.79
CA THR A 276 15.55 7.92 -5.90
C THR A 276 14.77 6.90 -6.71
N ALA A 277 13.78 6.28 -6.08
CA ALA A 277 12.75 5.50 -6.76
C ALA A 277 11.55 6.37 -7.16
N ILE A 278 10.87 5.98 -8.24
CA ILE A 278 9.58 6.57 -8.66
C ILE A 278 8.59 5.44 -8.89
N ILE A 279 7.48 5.45 -8.17
CA ILE A 279 6.41 4.46 -8.34
C ILE A 279 5.15 5.21 -8.76
N TYR A 280 4.75 5.04 -10.01
CA TYR A 280 3.52 5.60 -10.53
C TYR A 280 2.49 4.48 -10.73
N MET A 281 1.40 4.53 -9.99
CA MET A 281 0.23 3.69 -10.26
C MET A 281 -0.98 4.55 -10.51
N GLY A 282 -1.79 4.15 -11.48
CA GLY A 282 -3.02 4.85 -11.73
C GLY A 282 -3.99 4.09 -12.60
N THR A 283 -5.16 4.68 -12.77
CA THR A 283 -6.15 4.24 -13.76
C THR A 283 -5.92 4.97 -15.06
N VAL A 284 -5.94 4.25 -16.19
CA VAL A 284 -5.92 4.90 -17.50
C VAL A 284 -7.26 5.60 -17.73
N VAL A 285 -7.23 6.93 -17.81
CA VAL A 285 -8.44 7.76 -18.02
C VAL A 285 -8.61 8.25 -19.46
N HIS A 286 -7.55 8.15 -20.28
CA HIS A 286 -7.55 8.56 -21.68
C HIS A 286 -6.49 7.77 -22.47
N VAL A 287 -6.67 7.62 -23.79
CA VAL A 287 -5.70 6.91 -24.66
C VAL A 287 -4.33 7.60 -24.71
N ASP A 288 -4.33 8.93 -24.61
CA ASP A 288 -3.13 9.79 -24.55
C ASP A 288 -2.77 10.25 -23.12
N ALA A 289 -3.26 9.55 -22.11
CA ALA A 289 -2.96 9.83 -20.70
C ALA A 289 -1.44 9.82 -20.41
N LEU A 290 -1.02 10.61 -19.42
CA LEU A 290 0.35 10.62 -18.90
C LEU A 290 0.81 9.20 -18.56
N LEU A 291 0.00 8.41 -17.86
CA LEU A 291 0.35 7.05 -17.47
C LEU A 291 0.71 6.20 -18.70
N ILE A 292 -0.05 6.29 -19.79
CA ILE A 292 0.25 5.59 -21.04
C ILE A 292 1.58 6.06 -21.64
N LYS A 293 1.86 7.37 -21.62
CA LYS A 293 3.13 7.92 -22.09
C LYS A 293 4.31 7.43 -21.23
N VAL A 294 4.16 7.40 -19.90
CA VAL A 294 5.19 6.91 -18.97
C VAL A 294 5.41 5.41 -19.17
N MET A 295 4.35 4.63 -19.40
CA MET A 295 4.44 3.19 -19.65
C MET A 295 5.16 2.84 -20.97
N LYS A 296 5.32 3.79 -21.89
CA LYS A 296 6.12 3.62 -23.12
C LYS A 296 7.60 3.96 -22.92
N ARG A 297 8.00 4.50 -21.77
CA ARG A 297 9.39 4.86 -21.48
C ARG A 297 10.20 3.63 -21.08
N THR A 298 11.37 3.46 -21.67
CA THR A 298 12.27 2.33 -21.38
C THR A 298 12.95 2.40 -20.01
N ASP A 299 12.97 3.57 -19.36
CA ASP A 299 13.52 3.74 -18.03
C ASP A 299 12.55 3.35 -16.90
N PHE A 300 11.31 2.96 -17.24
CA PHE A 300 10.32 2.43 -16.30
C PHE A 300 10.08 0.94 -16.55
N LYS A 301 9.97 0.15 -15.47
CA LYS A 301 9.35 -1.18 -15.53
C LYS A 301 7.84 -0.98 -15.50
N THR A 302 7.11 -1.66 -16.39
CA THR A 302 5.69 -1.37 -16.60
C THR A 302 4.83 -2.61 -16.50
N LYS A 303 3.59 -2.45 -16.06
CA LYS A 303 2.58 -3.51 -16.05
C LYS A 303 1.18 -2.94 -16.22
N ARG A 304 0.32 -3.65 -16.94
CA ARG A 304 -1.10 -3.30 -17.13
C ARG A 304 -1.96 -4.44 -16.61
N TYR A 305 -2.89 -4.09 -15.73
CA TYR A 305 -3.95 -4.97 -15.26
C TYR A 305 -5.27 -4.59 -15.92
N LYS A 306 -6.12 -5.59 -16.19
CA LYS A 306 -7.49 -5.43 -16.67
C LYS A 306 -8.43 -5.98 -15.60
N ALA A 307 -9.57 -5.33 -15.35
CA ALA A 307 -10.54 -5.82 -14.38
C ALA A 307 -11.14 -7.17 -14.80
N LEU A 308 -11.49 -7.26 -16.09
CA LEU A 308 -11.81 -8.50 -16.80
C LEU A 308 -10.59 -8.91 -17.62
N ILE A 309 -9.97 -10.03 -17.25
CA ILE A 309 -8.76 -10.57 -17.88
C ILE A 309 -9.16 -11.31 -19.16
N GLU A 310 -10.10 -12.25 -19.03
CA GLU A 310 -10.72 -12.99 -20.13
C GLU A 310 -12.23 -12.77 -20.10
N GLU A 311 -12.84 -12.59 -21.27
CA GLU A 311 -14.28 -12.39 -21.42
C GLU A 311 -15.05 -13.71 -21.27
N PRO A 312 -16.32 -13.67 -20.80
CA PRO A 312 -17.17 -14.85 -20.75
C PRO A 312 -17.46 -15.39 -22.16
N ASN A 313 -17.60 -16.71 -22.27
CA ASN A 313 -17.87 -17.40 -23.53
C ASN A 313 -19.27 -17.11 -24.06
N GLN A 314 -20.27 -17.03 -23.17
CA GLN A 314 -21.69 -16.95 -23.53
C GLN A 314 -22.15 -15.50 -23.76
N THR A 315 -21.66 -14.87 -24.83
CA THR A 315 -21.99 -13.47 -25.18
C THR A 315 -23.48 -13.27 -25.43
N ASP A 316 -24.18 -14.25 -26.00
CA ASP A 316 -25.61 -14.15 -26.34
C ASP A 316 -26.49 -14.00 -25.08
N LEU A 317 -26.13 -14.68 -23.98
CA LEU A 317 -26.81 -14.54 -22.71
C LEU A 317 -26.56 -13.15 -22.09
N TRP A 318 -25.35 -12.62 -22.23
CA TRP A 318 -25.03 -11.25 -21.81
C TRP A 318 -25.78 -10.20 -22.63
N GLU A 319 -25.94 -10.38 -23.94
CA GLU A 319 -26.75 -9.51 -24.79
C GLU A 319 -28.24 -9.55 -24.42
N LYS A 320 -28.77 -10.74 -24.13
CA LYS A 320 -30.15 -10.89 -23.62
C LYS A 320 -30.31 -10.20 -22.27
N CYS A 321 -29.39 -10.43 -21.33
CA CYS A 321 -29.40 -9.74 -20.04
C CYS A 321 -29.37 -8.21 -20.20
N ARG A 322 -28.54 -7.71 -21.12
CA ARG A 322 -28.49 -6.28 -21.49
C ARG A 322 -29.81 -5.75 -22.01
N SER A 323 -30.49 -6.52 -22.86
CA SER A 323 -31.79 -6.14 -23.40
C SER A 323 -32.85 -6.01 -22.30
N ILE A 324 -32.81 -6.86 -21.27
CA ILE A 324 -33.69 -6.76 -20.10
C ILE A 324 -33.37 -5.50 -19.29
N TYR A 325 -32.08 -5.22 -19.07
CA TYR A 325 -31.62 -4.05 -18.32
C TYR A 325 -31.98 -2.71 -19.00
N LEU A 326 -32.01 -2.69 -20.34
CA LEU A 326 -32.30 -1.50 -21.14
C LEU A 326 -33.73 -1.47 -21.69
N ASP A 327 -34.60 -2.38 -21.26
CA ASP A 327 -35.96 -2.53 -21.78
C ASP A 327 -36.82 -1.29 -21.43
N PRO A 328 -37.19 -0.44 -22.42
CA PRO A 328 -37.95 0.78 -22.15
C PRO A 328 -39.39 0.50 -21.70
N GLU A 329 -39.93 -0.68 -21.99
CA GLU A 329 -41.31 -1.07 -21.64
C GLU A 329 -41.43 -1.49 -20.16
N ARG A 330 -40.29 -1.71 -19.48
CA ARG A 330 -40.24 -1.96 -18.03
C ARG A 330 -40.10 -0.67 -17.24
N PRO A 331 -40.71 -0.56 -16.05
CA PRO A 331 -40.42 0.50 -15.09
C PRO A 331 -38.91 0.59 -14.81
N GLU A 332 -38.36 1.79 -14.76
CA GLU A 332 -36.91 2.03 -14.65
C GLU A 332 -36.31 1.39 -13.38
N ASP A 333 -37.08 1.40 -12.29
CA ASP A 333 -36.77 0.80 -11.00
C ASP A 333 -36.73 -0.74 -11.03
N GLU A 334 -37.45 -1.39 -11.96
CA GLU A 334 -37.51 -2.86 -12.06
C GLU A 334 -36.49 -3.45 -13.05
N ARG A 335 -35.92 -2.64 -13.95
CA ARG A 335 -35.01 -3.13 -15.02
C ARG A 335 -33.76 -3.80 -14.48
N ALA A 336 -33.11 -3.16 -13.51
CA ALA A 336 -31.88 -3.67 -12.91
C ALA A 336 -32.12 -4.98 -12.15
N GLU A 337 -33.21 -5.06 -11.38
CA GLU A 337 -33.60 -6.26 -10.64
C GLU A 337 -33.94 -7.42 -11.57
N ALA A 338 -34.69 -7.16 -12.64
CA ALA A 338 -35.05 -8.19 -13.63
C ALA A 338 -33.82 -8.75 -14.36
N ALA A 339 -32.86 -7.88 -14.72
CA ALA A 339 -31.62 -8.31 -15.36
C ALA A 339 -30.72 -9.10 -14.39
N GLU A 340 -30.65 -8.69 -13.13
CA GLU A 340 -29.92 -9.42 -12.08
C GLU A 340 -30.54 -10.79 -11.82
N ALA A 341 -31.86 -10.90 -11.76
CA ALA A 341 -32.56 -12.17 -11.63
C ALA A 341 -32.24 -13.13 -12.79
N PHE A 342 -32.24 -12.61 -14.03
CA PHE A 342 -31.83 -13.38 -15.21
C PHE A 342 -30.36 -13.83 -15.12
N TYR A 343 -29.46 -12.94 -14.69
CA TYR A 343 -28.06 -13.29 -14.48
C TYR A 343 -27.88 -14.38 -13.42
N LEU A 344 -28.59 -14.29 -12.29
CA LEU A 344 -28.51 -15.29 -11.22
C LEU A 344 -29.06 -16.65 -11.65
N GLU A 345 -30.12 -16.67 -12.46
CA GLU A 345 -30.67 -17.91 -13.05
C GLU A 345 -29.67 -18.61 -13.97
N HIS A 346 -28.92 -17.85 -14.77
CA HIS A 346 -27.96 -18.37 -15.76
C HIS A 346 -26.49 -18.23 -15.33
N LYS A 347 -26.22 -18.01 -14.04
CA LYS A 347 -24.90 -17.57 -13.55
C LYS A 347 -23.76 -18.48 -13.99
N SER A 348 -23.94 -19.80 -13.89
CA SER A 348 -22.89 -20.75 -14.25
C SER A 348 -22.51 -20.69 -15.73
N GLU A 349 -23.49 -20.46 -16.62
CA GLU A 349 -23.27 -20.35 -18.07
C GLU A 349 -22.71 -18.96 -18.41
N MET A 350 -23.23 -17.91 -17.78
CA MET A 350 -22.80 -16.53 -18.03
C MET A 350 -21.40 -16.22 -17.48
N ASP A 351 -20.97 -16.88 -16.41
CA ASP A 351 -19.61 -16.75 -15.86
C ASP A 351 -18.59 -17.64 -16.58
N GLU A 352 -19.03 -18.58 -17.42
CA GLU A 352 -18.16 -19.56 -18.07
C GLU A 352 -17.08 -18.89 -18.93
N GLY A 353 -15.81 -19.26 -18.71
CA GLY A 353 -14.65 -18.72 -19.44
C GLY A 353 -14.14 -17.37 -18.92
N ALA A 354 -14.93 -16.64 -18.13
CA ALA A 354 -14.52 -15.35 -17.61
C ALA A 354 -13.42 -15.49 -16.55
N VAL A 355 -12.40 -14.64 -16.66
CA VAL A 355 -11.36 -14.52 -15.63
C VAL A 355 -11.35 -13.09 -15.13
N VAL A 356 -11.66 -12.90 -13.85
CA VAL A 356 -11.75 -11.59 -13.21
C VAL A 356 -10.53 -11.35 -12.32
N LEU A 357 -9.99 -10.14 -12.34
CA LEU A 357 -8.78 -9.77 -11.60
C LEU A 357 -8.95 -9.86 -10.07
N TRP A 358 -10.15 -9.51 -9.60
CA TRP A 358 -10.50 -9.49 -8.18
C TRP A 358 -11.99 -9.80 -7.97
N PRO A 359 -12.42 -11.06 -8.14
CA PRO A 359 -13.83 -11.42 -8.18
C PRO A 359 -14.58 -11.15 -6.88
N GLU A 360 -13.90 -11.16 -5.73
CA GLU A 360 -14.52 -10.98 -4.41
C GLU A 360 -15.09 -9.56 -4.22
N VAL A 361 -14.42 -8.54 -4.77
CA VAL A 361 -14.81 -7.12 -4.62
C VAL A 361 -15.35 -6.52 -5.92
N GLN A 362 -14.94 -7.07 -7.05
CA GLN A 362 -15.34 -6.67 -8.40
C GLN A 362 -15.86 -7.88 -9.18
N PRO A 363 -16.97 -8.51 -8.73
CA PRO A 363 -17.52 -9.68 -9.40
C PRO A 363 -17.92 -9.36 -10.84
N LEU A 364 -17.96 -10.39 -11.69
CA LEU A 364 -18.22 -10.25 -13.13
C LEU A 364 -19.48 -9.42 -13.41
N TRP A 365 -20.59 -9.69 -12.69
CA TRP A 365 -21.84 -8.92 -12.76
C TRP A 365 -21.62 -7.40 -12.66
N LYS A 366 -20.84 -6.96 -11.66
CA LYS A 366 -20.56 -5.54 -11.44
C LYS A 366 -19.71 -4.92 -12.55
N LEU A 367 -18.84 -5.72 -13.17
CA LEU A 367 -17.96 -5.27 -14.26
C LEU A 367 -18.68 -5.19 -15.61
N MET A 368 -19.69 -6.05 -15.82
CA MET A 368 -20.38 -6.19 -17.09
C MET A 368 -21.74 -5.47 -17.14
N ARG A 369 -22.33 -5.08 -15.99
CA ARG A 369 -23.59 -4.31 -15.94
C ARG A 369 -23.43 -2.88 -16.50
N TRP A 370 -24.54 -2.31 -17.00
CA TRP A 370 -24.56 -1.10 -17.82
C TRP A 370 -25.00 0.18 -17.09
#